data_AF-J4XDI6-F1
#
_entry.id   AF-J4XDI6-F1
#
_cell.length_a   1.000
_cell.length_b   1.000
_cell.length_c   1.000
_cell.angle_alpha   90.00
_cell.angle_beta   90.00
_cell.angle_gamma   90.00
#
_symmetry.space_group_name_H-M   'P 1'
#
loop_
_entity.id
_entity.type
_entity.pdbx_description
1 polymer ?
#
loop_
_entity_poly.entity_id
_entity_poly.type
_entity_poly.pdbx_seq_one_letter_code
_entity_poly.pdbx_strand_id
1 'polypeptide(L)'
;MQNIKIDVSKKGVFINEILLANDALIDELNKILNLVPRIVPPDYKAAKNGGYEPNALALYDELGIWCFAEPSGRIKEINLLIERQKDTGKRLFPRELFNGEITFGGKAPLDAVKEKQLRDAYIYLDVRIGEYQISLTLADAVRERIEKFSFAERLAKSETGEIEGIVRNAPVPISEICFYHDAKKSRAKPSDKYEIVRTNEPKLVFKNLNFKLAVMNELMYEGEILKPKLDVFEYCAERGKDAYDYLGAIPAVKKWFGEYEIAAKFVDELTRIELDGGNEIYMQIAPDWDGEDGIFDIKSIDLDELRQFKNLKTIATTGINIGTKARKILAQNGVEVVDK
;
A
#
# COMPACT_ATOMS: atom_id res chain seq x y z
N MET A 1 23.28 34.25 19.18
CA MET A 1 22.44 33.22 18.54
C MET A 1 23.15 31.89 18.69
N GLN A 2 22.47 30.90 19.26
CA GLN A 2 23.00 29.54 19.36
C GLN A 2 23.07 28.95 17.96
N ASN A 3 24.22 28.43 17.53
CA ASN A 3 24.33 27.73 16.26
C ASN A 3 23.68 26.36 16.42
N ILE A 4 22.43 26.20 15.99
CA ILE A 4 21.67 24.95 16.09
C ILE A 4 22.09 24.03 14.95
N LYS A 5 22.50 22.81 15.28
CA LYS A 5 22.77 21.73 14.31
C LYS A 5 21.78 20.61 14.50
N ILE A 6 21.03 20.26 13.46
CA ILE A 6 20.05 19.17 13.46
C ILE A 6 20.50 18.09 12.48
N ASP A 7 20.54 16.83 12.93
CA ASP A 7 20.71 15.67 12.04
C ASP A 7 19.56 14.69 12.21
N VAL A 8 18.85 14.39 11.12
CA VAL A 8 17.84 13.33 11.10
C VAL A 8 18.49 12.08 10.52
N SER A 9 18.73 11.08 11.36
CA SER A 9 19.46 9.86 10.99
C SER A 9 18.68 8.60 11.30
N LYS A 10 19.20 7.45 10.85
CA LYS A 10 18.64 6.14 11.22
C LYS A 10 18.67 5.87 12.74
N LYS A 11 19.51 6.61 13.49
CA LYS A 11 19.68 6.44 14.94
C LYS A 11 18.77 7.36 15.77
N GLY A 12 18.15 8.36 15.15
CA GLY A 12 17.55 9.44 15.92
C GLY A 12 17.50 10.77 15.19
N VAL A 13 16.72 11.69 15.76
CA VAL A 13 16.88 13.13 15.55
C VAL A 13 17.88 13.64 16.59
N PHE A 14 18.99 14.24 16.15
CA PHE A 14 19.99 14.84 17.02
C PHE A 14 19.94 16.36 16.88
N ILE A 15 19.93 17.07 18.01
CA ILE A 15 20.04 18.53 18.06
C ILE A 15 21.27 18.88 18.90
N ASN A 16 22.28 19.48 18.29
CA ASN A 16 23.59 19.74 18.90
C ASN A 16 24.17 18.48 19.59
N GLU A 17 24.15 17.35 18.88
CA GLU A 17 24.60 16.03 19.36
C GLU A 17 23.74 15.39 20.47
N ILE A 18 22.69 16.08 20.94
CA ILE A 18 21.74 15.53 21.91
C ILE A 18 20.62 14.80 21.16
N LEU A 19 20.40 13.53 21.49
CA LEU A 19 19.30 12.74 20.96
C LEU A 19 17.95 13.26 21.48
N LEU A 20 17.05 13.62 20.57
CA LEU A 20 15.64 13.80 20.87
C LEU A 20 14.93 12.44 20.73
N ALA A 21 14.33 11.96 21.82
CA ALA A 21 13.59 10.69 21.82
C ALA A 21 12.39 10.74 20.85
N ASN A 22 11.99 9.58 20.33
CA ASN A 22 10.87 9.48 19.37
C ASN A 22 9.52 9.85 19.99
N ASP A 23 9.38 9.63 21.29
CA ASP A 23 8.23 9.96 22.12
C ASP A 23 8.46 11.23 22.95
N ALA A 24 9.47 12.04 22.59
CA ALA A 24 9.83 13.23 23.34
C ALA A 24 8.65 14.20 23.50
N LEU A 25 8.54 14.74 24.70
CA LEU A 25 7.61 15.82 25.02
C LEU A 25 8.18 17.18 24.62
N ILE A 26 7.31 18.19 24.46
CA ILE A 26 7.72 19.59 24.25
C ILE A 26 8.73 20.02 25.33
N ASP A 27 8.55 19.63 26.59
CA ASP A 27 9.46 20.00 27.68
C ASP A 27 10.89 19.46 27.52
N GLU A 28 11.06 18.32 26.85
CA GLU A 28 12.39 17.81 26.52
C GLU A 28 13.03 18.65 25.43
N LEU A 29 12.27 19.01 24.39
CA LEU A 29 12.75 19.91 23.35
C LEU A 29 13.09 21.31 23.90
N ASN A 30 12.28 21.84 24.83
CA ASN A 30 12.54 23.10 25.54
C ASN A 30 13.90 23.07 26.24
N LYS A 31 14.23 21.96 26.91
CA LYS A 31 15.51 21.78 27.61
C LYS A 31 16.68 21.70 26.63
N ILE A 32 16.51 20.98 25.52
CA ILE A 32 17.54 20.83 24.48
C ILE A 32 17.83 22.16 23.78
N LEU A 33 16.78 22.91 23.44
CA LEU A 33 16.89 24.22 22.79
C LEU A 33 17.19 25.36 23.78
N ASN A 34 17.08 25.10 25.08
CA ASN A 34 17.16 26.10 26.15
C ASN A 34 16.23 27.31 25.91
N LEU A 35 15.00 27.03 25.49
CA LEU A 35 14.00 28.03 25.10
C LEU A 35 12.60 27.64 25.54
N VAL A 36 11.73 28.64 25.69
CA VAL A 36 10.30 28.46 25.93
C VAL A 36 9.54 28.89 24.67
N PRO A 37 8.76 28.00 24.04
CA PRO A 37 8.03 28.32 22.83
C PRO A 37 6.81 29.17 23.11
N ARG A 38 6.37 29.94 22.11
CA ARG A 38 5.03 30.50 22.10
C ARG A 38 4.03 29.40 21.77
N ILE A 39 3.25 29.00 22.77
CA ILE A 39 2.20 27.99 22.59
C ILE A 39 0.96 28.66 21.98
N VAL A 40 0.50 28.10 20.87
CA VAL A 40 -0.79 28.41 20.27
C VAL A 40 -1.74 27.26 20.60
N PRO A 41 -2.81 27.51 21.39
CA PRO A 41 -3.77 26.48 21.70
C PRO A 41 -4.53 26.06 20.44
N PRO A 42 -5.01 24.82 20.38
CA PRO A 42 -5.75 24.34 19.22
C PRO A 42 -7.06 25.11 18.99
N ASP A 43 -7.50 25.20 17.73
CA ASP A 43 -8.84 25.72 17.40
C ASP A 43 -9.92 24.68 17.74
N TYR A 44 -10.51 24.82 18.91
CA TYR A 44 -11.56 23.93 19.45
C TYR A 44 -12.84 23.86 18.59
N LYS A 45 -13.02 24.73 17.58
CA LYS A 45 -14.21 24.66 16.71
C LYS A 45 -14.26 23.41 15.83
N ALA A 46 -13.13 22.74 15.61
CA ALA A 46 -13.05 21.49 14.84
C ALA A 46 -13.43 20.22 15.64
N ALA A 47 -13.56 20.30 16.98
CA ALA A 47 -13.76 19.14 17.86
C ALA A 47 -15.23 18.70 18.02
N LYS A 48 -16.19 19.32 17.32
CA LYS A 48 -17.60 18.93 17.41
C LYS A 48 -17.89 17.70 16.55
N ASN A 49 -18.02 16.56 17.23
CA ASN A 49 -18.53 15.24 16.80
C ASN A 49 -17.48 14.12 16.65
N GLY A 50 -16.82 13.73 17.74
CA GLY A 50 -16.25 12.37 17.85
C GLY A 50 -14.84 12.22 18.41
N GLY A 51 -14.56 12.68 19.64
CA GLY A 51 -13.39 12.26 20.42
C GLY A 51 -12.00 12.71 19.92
N TYR A 52 -11.94 13.55 18.88
CA TYR A 52 -10.67 14.11 18.40
C TYR A 52 -10.23 15.30 19.26
N GLU A 53 -9.14 15.12 20.01
CA GLU A 53 -8.48 16.21 20.71
C GLU A 53 -7.40 16.85 19.80
N PRO A 54 -7.53 18.14 19.47
CA PRO A 54 -6.64 18.79 18.51
C PRO A 54 -5.23 19.07 19.06
N ASN A 55 -4.22 18.96 18.19
CA ASN A 55 -2.82 19.20 18.53
C ASN A 55 -2.55 20.69 18.86
N ALA A 56 -1.69 20.93 19.85
CA ALA A 56 -1.14 22.26 20.12
C ALA A 56 0.02 22.56 19.16
N LEU A 57 0.22 23.86 18.87
CA LEU A 57 1.34 24.34 18.06
C LEU A 57 2.33 25.09 18.96
N ALA A 58 3.58 24.64 19.02
CA ALA A 58 4.65 25.30 19.75
C ALA A 58 5.62 25.98 18.79
N LEU A 59 5.76 27.29 18.90
CA LEU A 59 6.56 28.14 18.01
C LEU A 59 7.83 28.63 18.73
N TYR A 60 9.00 28.17 18.30
CA TYR A 60 10.29 28.68 18.76
C TYR A 60 10.70 29.84 17.85
N ASP A 61 10.09 30.99 18.11
CA ASP A 61 10.11 32.17 17.25
C ASP A 61 11.53 32.59 16.83
N GLU A 62 12.50 32.53 17.75
CA GLU A 62 13.89 32.97 17.54
C GLU A 62 14.75 32.00 16.70
N LEU A 63 14.31 30.75 16.56
CA LEU A 63 15.04 29.70 15.85
C LEU A 63 14.42 29.34 14.51
N GLY A 64 13.25 29.87 14.17
CA GLY A 64 12.51 29.43 12.98
C GLY A 64 12.05 27.97 13.07
N ILE A 65 11.85 27.43 14.27
CA ILE A 65 11.42 26.05 14.51
C ILE A 65 9.98 26.05 15.03
N TRP A 66 9.16 25.12 14.59
CA TRP A 66 7.89 24.81 15.26
C TRP A 66 7.59 23.33 15.30
N CYS A 67 6.78 22.92 16.26
CA CYS A 67 6.27 21.55 16.31
C CYS A 67 4.78 21.52 16.58
N PHE A 68 4.12 20.51 16.03
CA PHE A 68 2.81 20.10 16.51
C PHE A 68 3.00 19.06 17.61
N ALA A 69 2.25 19.22 18.68
CA ALA A 69 2.22 18.26 19.77
C ALA A 69 0.80 17.78 20.07
N GLU A 70 0.70 16.52 20.44
CA GLU A 70 -0.52 15.94 20.98
C GLU A 70 -0.93 16.64 22.29
N PRO A 71 -2.18 16.48 22.74
CA PRO A 71 -2.64 16.98 24.03
C PRO A 71 -1.76 16.53 25.22
N SER A 72 -1.10 15.38 25.10
CA SER A 72 -0.12 14.86 26.08
C SER A 72 1.19 15.67 26.14
N GLY A 73 1.39 16.61 25.21
CA GLY A 73 2.65 17.32 25.00
C GLY A 73 3.66 16.56 24.13
N ARG A 74 3.32 15.35 23.66
CA ARG A 74 4.19 14.55 22.79
C ARG A 74 4.34 15.18 21.41
N ILE A 75 5.57 15.33 20.95
CA ILE A 75 5.88 15.91 19.64
C ILE A 75 5.45 14.94 18.54
N LYS A 76 4.71 15.45 17.54
CA LYS A 76 4.28 14.70 16.36
C LYS A 76 5.18 14.94 15.16
N GLU A 77 5.55 16.20 14.96
CA GLU A 77 6.39 16.63 13.86
C GLU A 77 7.13 17.89 14.27
N ILE A 78 8.31 18.06 13.67
CA ILE A 78 9.12 19.26 13.79
C ILE A 78 9.26 19.86 12.40
N ASN A 79 9.16 21.18 12.34
CA ASN A 79 9.19 21.96 11.13
C ASN A 79 10.22 23.08 11.26
N LEU A 80 10.94 23.36 10.17
CA LEU A 80 11.94 24.43 10.06
C LEU A 80 11.50 25.42 8.98
N LEU A 81 11.47 26.72 9.31
CA LEU A 81 11.14 27.79 8.39
C LEU A 81 12.40 28.24 7.65
N ILE A 82 12.62 27.80 6.41
CA ILE A 82 13.80 28.23 5.64
C ILE A 82 13.52 29.55 4.91
N GLU A 83 12.32 29.70 4.36
CA GLU A 83 11.88 30.89 3.63
C GLU A 83 10.37 31.13 3.84
N ARG A 84 9.95 32.39 3.87
CA ARG A 84 8.53 32.75 3.94
C ARG A 84 7.86 32.62 2.58
N GLN A 85 6.79 31.84 2.52
CA GLN A 85 5.94 31.72 1.33
C GLN A 85 4.95 32.89 1.23
N LYS A 86 4.58 33.26 0.00
CA LYS A 86 3.73 34.43 -0.34
C LYS A 86 2.27 34.25 0.06
N ASP A 87 1.74 33.04 0.03
CA ASP A 87 0.37 32.72 0.47
C ASP A 87 0.41 31.58 1.49
N THR A 88 0.05 31.92 2.73
CA THR A 88 0.02 30.95 3.82
C THR A 88 -1.34 30.91 4.52
N GLY A 89 -2.35 31.59 3.98
CA GLY A 89 -3.66 31.73 4.61
C GLY A 89 -3.58 32.20 6.06
N LYS A 90 -4.14 31.42 6.99
CA LYS A 90 -4.12 31.68 8.44
C LYS A 90 -3.00 30.94 9.18
N ARG A 91 -2.03 30.33 8.47
CA ARG A 91 -0.99 29.51 9.09
C ARG A 91 -0.08 30.40 9.95
N LEU A 92 0.20 29.98 11.16
CA LEU A 92 1.10 30.67 12.08
C LEU A 92 2.50 30.11 11.92
N PHE A 93 3.46 31.00 11.77
CA PHE A 93 4.87 30.67 11.68
C PHE A 93 5.67 31.24 12.85
N PRO A 94 6.87 30.71 13.09
CA PRO A 94 7.91 31.41 13.83
C PRO A 94 8.15 32.83 13.27
N ARG A 95 8.63 33.72 14.12
CA ARG A 95 8.99 35.09 13.73
C ARG A 95 10.23 35.14 12.84
N GLU A 96 11.24 34.35 13.17
CA GLU A 96 12.51 34.31 12.42
C GLU A 96 12.58 33.09 11.49
N LEU A 97 13.52 33.15 10.54
CA LEU A 97 13.90 32.02 9.71
C LEU A 97 14.89 31.12 10.46
N PHE A 98 14.85 29.83 10.17
CA PHE A 98 15.85 28.88 10.62
C PHE A 98 17.18 29.20 9.95
N ASN A 99 18.18 29.45 10.79
CA ASN A 99 19.54 29.81 10.37
C ASN A 99 20.61 28.81 10.88
N GLY A 100 20.15 27.66 11.37
CA GLY A 100 21.03 26.57 11.80
C GLY A 100 21.47 25.67 10.64
N GLU A 101 22.21 24.62 10.99
CA GLU A 101 22.61 23.56 10.06
C GLU A 101 21.61 22.38 10.17
N ILE A 102 21.22 21.83 9.02
CA ILE A 102 20.35 20.64 8.93
C ILE A 102 20.98 19.60 8.00
N THR A 103 21.08 18.36 8.47
CA THR A 103 21.54 17.23 7.67
C THR A 103 20.60 16.03 7.81
N PHE A 104 20.62 15.16 6.80
CA PHE A 104 19.88 13.91 6.77
C PHE A 104 20.88 12.74 6.66
N GLY A 105 21.17 12.11 7.79
CA GLY A 105 22.21 11.10 7.92
C GLY A 105 23.58 11.65 7.53
N GLY A 106 23.89 12.88 7.96
CA GLY A 106 25.14 13.60 7.68
C GLY A 106 25.27 14.17 6.27
N LYS A 107 24.24 14.09 5.42
CA LYS A 107 24.22 14.71 4.09
C LYS A 107 23.41 16.00 4.08
N ALA A 108 23.74 16.91 3.17
CA ALA A 108 22.89 18.07 2.90
C ALA A 108 21.47 17.64 2.44
N PRO A 109 20.42 18.44 2.68
CA PRO A 109 19.04 18.04 2.42
C PRO A 109 18.78 17.48 1.02
N LEU A 110 19.21 18.19 -0.04
CA LEU A 110 18.98 17.77 -1.43
C LEU A 110 19.82 16.55 -1.85
N ASP A 111 20.94 16.28 -1.18
CA ASP A 111 21.81 15.13 -1.48
C ASP A 111 21.27 13.82 -0.87
N ALA A 112 20.32 13.93 0.05
CA ALA A 112 19.58 12.79 0.58
C ALA A 112 18.32 12.46 -0.25
N VAL A 113 17.89 13.36 -1.15
CA VAL A 113 16.76 13.13 -2.04
C VAL A 113 17.18 12.19 -3.18
N LYS A 114 16.32 11.23 -3.52
CA LYS A 114 16.56 10.34 -4.67
C LYS A 114 16.47 11.14 -5.96
N GLU A 115 17.34 10.83 -6.92
CA GLU A 115 17.38 11.50 -8.24
C GLU A 115 16.00 11.55 -8.92
N LYS A 116 15.25 10.43 -8.90
CA LYS A 116 13.89 10.37 -9.46
C LYS A 116 12.94 11.40 -8.83
N GLN A 117 12.99 11.59 -7.51
CA GLN A 117 12.16 12.57 -6.80
C GLN A 117 12.51 14.01 -7.21
N LEU A 118 13.79 14.31 -7.44
CA LEU A 118 14.22 15.62 -7.92
C LEU A 118 13.78 15.89 -9.36
N ARG A 119 13.84 14.87 -10.22
CA ARG A 119 13.37 14.95 -11.61
C ARG A 119 11.86 15.14 -11.71
N ASP A 120 11.11 14.57 -10.78
CA ASP A 120 9.64 14.66 -10.72
C ASP A 120 9.15 15.79 -9.79
N ALA A 121 10.04 16.69 -9.36
CA ALA A 121 9.73 17.71 -8.36
C ALA A 121 8.60 18.66 -8.82
N TYR A 122 7.67 18.97 -7.90
CA TYR A 122 6.58 19.90 -8.21
C TYR A 122 6.20 20.81 -7.03
N ILE A 123 5.84 20.24 -5.88
CA ILE A 123 5.44 21.00 -4.68
C ILE A 123 6.38 20.74 -3.51
N TYR A 124 6.71 19.46 -3.29
CA TYR A 124 7.61 19.03 -2.23
C TYR A 124 8.46 17.84 -2.71
N LEU A 125 9.50 17.52 -1.95
CA LEU A 125 10.33 16.34 -2.11
C LEU A 125 10.23 15.49 -0.84
N ASP A 126 10.13 14.18 -1.02
CA ASP A 126 10.11 13.25 0.11
C ASP A 126 11.45 12.55 0.29
N VAL A 127 11.89 12.49 1.55
CA VAL A 127 13.05 11.71 1.98
C VAL A 127 12.62 10.79 3.12
N ARG A 128 13.11 9.55 3.09
CA ARG A 128 12.94 8.60 4.20
C ARG A 128 14.30 8.14 4.72
N ILE A 129 14.54 8.39 6.00
CA ILE A 129 15.76 7.99 6.70
C ILE A 129 15.38 7.11 7.88
N GLY A 130 15.59 5.79 7.77
CA GLY A 130 15.17 4.86 8.81
C GLY A 130 13.66 4.93 9.06
N GLU A 131 13.28 5.26 10.30
CA GLU A 131 11.90 5.44 10.75
C GLU A 131 11.40 6.89 10.65
N TYR A 132 12.12 7.77 9.95
CA TYR A 132 11.70 9.17 9.80
C TYR A 132 11.26 9.45 8.37
N GLN A 133 10.09 10.07 8.26
CA GLN A 133 9.62 10.68 7.03
C GLN A 133 9.97 12.17 7.08
N ILE A 134 10.47 12.70 5.97
CA ILE A 134 10.91 14.07 5.83
C ILE A 134 10.31 14.62 4.54
N SER A 135 9.67 15.78 4.62
CA SER A 135 9.15 16.53 3.48
C SER A 135 9.88 17.85 3.34
N LEU A 136 10.34 18.16 2.14
CA LEU A 136 11.02 19.41 1.78
C LEU A 136 10.09 20.19 0.86
N THR A 137 9.41 21.20 1.37
CA THR A 137 8.52 22.03 0.57
C THR A 137 9.35 22.96 -0.32
N LEU A 138 9.10 22.92 -1.63
CA LEU A 138 9.83 23.77 -2.59
C LEU A 138 9.52 25.25 -2.33
N ALA A 139 10.54 26.09 -2.49
CA ALA A 139 10.40 27.54 -2.44
C ALA A 139 9.47 28.07 -3.55
N ASP A 140 8.79 29.19 -3.30
CA ASP A 140 7.86 29.79 -4.27
C ASP A 140 8.57 30.09 -5.60
N ALA A 141 9.79 30.61 -5.56
CA ALA A 141 10.57 30.90 -6.75
C ALA A 141 10.88 29.65 -7.60
N VAL A 142 10.98 28.47 -6.98
CA VAL A 142 11.16 27.19 -7.66
C VAL A 142 9.83 26.73 -8.24
N ARG A 143 8.76 26.72 -7.43
CA ARG A 143 7.42 26.30 -7.86
C ARG A 143 6.90 27.14 -9.01
N GLU A 144 7.00 28.47 -8.92
CA GLU A 144 6.59 29.41 -9.97
C GLU A 144 7.31 29.18 -11.31
N ARG A 145 8.53 28.61 -11.30
CA ARG A 145 9.23 28.22 -12.53
C ARG A 145 8.68 26.92 -13.10
N ILE A 146 8.43 25.93 -12.24
CA ILE A 146 7.96 24.60 -12.66
C ILE A 146 6.48 24.64 -13.09
N GLU A 147 5.65 25.44 -12.40
CA GLU A 147 4.20 25.60 -12.67
C GLU A 147 3.90 26.21 -14.03
N LYS A 148 4.86 26.92 -14.65
CA LYS A 148 4.74 27.43 -16.02
C LYS A 148 4.71 26.33 -17.08
N PHE A 149 5.21 25.15 -16.76
CA PHE A 149 5.16 24.00 -17.65
C PHE A 149 3.83 23.26 -17.49
N SER A 150 3.23 22.92 -18.63
CA SER A 150 2.16 21.95 -18.68
C SER A 150 2.62 20.58 -18.15
N PHE A 151 1.66 19.71 -17.82
CA PHE A 151 1.98 18.35 -17.37
C PHE A 151 2.87 17.58 -18.38
N ALA A 152 2.57 17.68 -19.67
CA ALA A 152 3.34 17.01 -20.72
C ALA A 152 4.79 17.54 -20.80
N GLU A 153 4.98 18.85 -20.67
CA GLU A 153 6.31 19.44 -20.64
C GLU A 153 7.09 19.03 -19.39
N ARG A 154 6.44 18.96 -18.22
CA ARG A 154 7.09 18.46 -16.99
C ARG A 154 7.54 17.01 -17.13
N LEU A 155 6.70 16.15 -17.72
CA LEU A 155 7.05 14.75 -17.98
C LEU A 155 8.27 14.65 -18.91
N ALA A 156 8.30 15.41 -20.01
CA ALA A 156 9.46 15.41 -20.90
C ALA A 156 10.72 15.96 -20.21
N LYS A 157 10.58 16.99 -19.36
CA LYS A 157 11.69 17.63 -18.64
C LYS A 157 12.21 16.81 -17.46
N SER A 158 11.41 15.89 -16.91
CA SER A 158 11.89 14.96 -15.88
C SER A 158 12.86 13.93 -16.47
N GLU A 159 12.63 13.50 -17.71
CA GLU A 159 13.53 12.61 -18.45
C GLU A 159 14.90 13.26 -18.74
N THR A 160 14.91 14.56 -19.07
CA THR A 160 16.15 15.31 -19.36
C THR A 160 16.87 15.82 -18.12
N GLY A 161 16.24 15.77 -16.94
CA GLY A 161 16.81 16.28 -15.68
C GLY A 161 16.74 17.80 -15.53
N GLU A 162 15.99 18.49 -16.41
CA GLU A 162 15.85 19.95 -16.34
C GLU A 162 15.12 20.41 -15.07
N ILE A 163 14.11 19.65 -14.62
CA ILE A 163 13.40 19.92 -13.36
C ILE A 163 14.35 19.81 -12.16
N GLU A 164 15.17 18.75 -12.11
CA GLU A 164 16.20 18.61 -11.08
C GLU A 164 17.17 19.80 -11.11
N GLY A 165 17.59 20.23 -12.29
CA GLY A 165 18.45 21.40 -12.47
C GLY A 165 17.82 22.70 -11.97
N ILE A 166 16.50 22.88 -12.14
CA ILE A 166 15.77 24.04 -11.59
C ILE A 166 15.84 24.04 -10.06
N VAL A 167 15.62 22.88 -9.43
CA VAL A 167 15.68 22.74 -7.97
C VAL A 167 17.11 22.96 -7.47
N ARG A 168 18.10 22.22 -7.97
CA ARG A 168 19.48 22.26 -7.46
C ARG A 168 20.17 23.61 -7.63
N ASN A 169 19.85 24.34 -8.71
CA ASN A 169 20.49 25.62 -9.00
C ASN A 169 19.79 26.82 -8.35
N ALA A 170 18.67 26.60 -7.64
CA ALA A 170 18.02 27.68 -6.91
C ALA A 170 18.85 28.08 -5.69
N PRO A 171 19.06 29.39 -5.42
CA PRO A 171 19.79 29.84 -4.23
C PRO A 171 19.17 29.35 -2.92
N VAL A 172 17.84 29.33 -2.86
CA VAL A 172 17.05 28.78 -1.75
C VAL A 172 16.00 27.86 -2.37
N PRO A 173 16.29 26.54 -2.48
CA PRO A 173 15.40 25.62 -3.18
C PRO A 173 14.19 25.17 -2.35
N ILE A 174 14.33 25.20 -1.03
CA ILE A 174 13.38 24.68 -0.04
C ILE A 174 12.96 25.83 0.87
N SER A 175 11.66 25.96 1.12
CA SER A 175 11.10 26.98 2.02
C SER A 175 10.75 26.42 3.39
N GLU A 176 10.45 25.14 3.50
CA GLU A 176 10.07 24.48 4.74
C GLU A 176 10.59 23.04 4.75
N ILE A 177 11.10 22.61 5.91
CA ILE A 177 11.50 21.22 6.15
C ILE A 177 10.62 20.70 7.28
N CYS A 178 9.84 19.65 7.00
CA CYS A 178 9.05 18.94 7.99
C CYS A 178 9.64 17.53 8.19
N PHE A 179 9.79 17.09 9.44
CA PHE A 179 10.17 15.71 9.72
C PHE A 179 9.46 15.17 10.95
N TYR A 180 9.13 13.89 10.90
CA TYR A 180 8.43 13.18 11.97
C TYR A 180 8.84 11.72 12.03
N HIS A 181 8.69 11.15 13.22
CA HIS A 181 8.84 9.72 13.42
C HIS A 181 7.61 8.99 12.83
N ASP A 182 7.87 8.23 11.78
CA ASP A 182 6.95 7.32 11.12
C ASP A 182 7.63 5.94 11.11
N ALA A 183 7.64 5.30 12.27
CA ALA A 183 7.91 3.88 12.34
C ALA A 183 6.88 3.23 11.40
N LYS A 184 7.36 2.68 10.27
CA LYS A 184 6.51 1.84 9.44
C LYS A 184 5.89 0.86 10.41
N LYS A 185 4.55 0.85 10.54
CA LYS A 185 3.88 -0.31 11.12
C LYS A 185 4.44 -1.46 10.31
N SER A 186 5.27 -2.30 10.93
CA SER A 186 5.70 -3.52 10.29
C SER A 186 4.39 -4.26 10.07
N ARG A 187 3.85 -4.21 8.84
CA ARG A 187 2.79 -5.14 8.48
C ARG A 187 3.42 -6.49 8.75
N ALA A 188 2.80 -7.25 9.64
CA ALA A 188 3.27 -8.59 9.95
C ALA A 188 3.54 -9.28 8.61
N LYS A 189 4.67 -9.96 8.50
CA LYS A 189 4.93 -10.76 7.30
C LYS A 189 3.69 -11.64 7.11
N PRO A 190 3.11 -11.72 5.88
CA PRO A 190 1.95 -12.57 5.67
C PRO A 190 2.27 -13.98 6.17
N SER A 191 1.28 -14.64 6.76
CA SER A 191 1.52 -15.95 7.33
C SER A 191 1.84 -16.96 6.23
N ASP A 192 2.52 -18.04 6.61
CA ASP A 192 2.78 -19.16 5.71
C ASP A 192 1.54 -20.04 5.52
N LYS A 193 0.37 -19.65 6.09
CA LYS A 193 -0.91 -20.39 6.01
C LYS A 193 -1.31 -20.71 4.58
N TYR A 194 -1.10 -19.78 3.66
CA TYR A 194 -1.46 -19.90 2.24
C TYR A 194 -0.27 -20.28 1.35
N GLU A 195 0.82 -20.79 1.92
CA GLU A 195 1.92 -21.32 1.12
C GLU A 195 1.48 -22.61 0.40
N ILE A 196 1.74 -22.69 -0.91
CA ILE A 196 1.38 -23.87 -1.70
C ILE A 196 2.38 -24.97 -1.40
N VAL A 197 1.93 -25.98 -0.66
CA VAL A 197 2.71 -27.20 -0.44
C VAL A 197 2.65 -28.06 -1.70
N ARG A 198 3.83 -28.32 -2.29
CA ARG A 198 3.97 -29.21 -3.45
C ARG A 198 3.87 -30.66 -3.00
N THR A 199 3.18 -31.48 -3.79
CA THR A 199 3.09 -32.92 -3.52
C THR A 199 4.09 -33.69 -4.39
N ASN A 200 4.68 -34.74 -3.83
CA ASN A 200 5.48 -35.72 -4.58
C ASN A 200 4.63 -36.84 -5.19
N GLU A 201 3.33 -36.87 -4.88
CA GLU A 201 2.39 -37.86 -5.42
C GLU A 201 2.02 -37.53 -6.89
N PRO A 202 1.53 -38.52 -7.67
CA PRO A 202 0.92 -38.25 -8.97
C PRO A 202 -0.15 -37.17 -8.84
N LYS A 203 -0.09 -36.15 -9.70
CA LYS A 203 -0.96 -34.99 -9.68
C LYS A 203 -1.88 -34.93 -10.87
N LEU A 204 -3.04 -34.32 -10.67
CA LEU A 204 -3.95 -34.01 -11.75
C LEU A 204 -3.37 -32.93 -12.65
N VAL A 205 -3.61 -33.09 -13.95
CA VAL A 205 -3.21 -32.14 -14.98
C VAL A 205 -4.45 -31.47 -15.55
N PHE A 206 -4.48 -30.14 -15.50
CA PHE A 206 -5.56 -29.34 -16.04
C PHE A 206 -5.07 -28.48 -17.20
N LYS A 207 -5.85 -28.41 -18.27
CA LYS A 207 -5.67 -27.46 -19.37
C LYS A 207 -6.68 -26.32 -19.28
N ASN A 208 -7.83 -26.53 -18.63
CA ASN A 208 -8.82 -25.50 -18.38
C ASN A 208 -8.84 -25.10 -16.90
N LEU A 209 -8.51 -23.84 -16.62
CA LEU A 209 -8.53 -23.30 -15.25
C LEU A 209 -9.93 -23.36 -14.62
N ASN A 210 -10.99 -23.01 -15.33
CA ASN A 210 -12.35 -22.98 -14.77
C ASN A 210 -12.85 -24.39 -14.45
N PHE A 211 -12.46 -25.41 -15.23
CA PHE A 211 -12.73 -26.81 -14.86
C PHE A 211 -11.94 -27.24 -13.62
N LYS A 212 -10.67 -26.79 -13.50
CA LYS A 212 -9.89 -26.98 -12.27
C LYS A 212 -10.57 -26.32 -11.07
N LEU A 213 -11.07 -25.09 -11.21
CA LEU A 213 -11.77 -24.38 -10.14
C LEU A 213 -13.02 -25.12 -9.68
N ALA A 214 -13.80 -25.66 -10.62
CA ALA A 214 -14.96 -26.48 -10.28
C ALA A 214 -14.59 -27.71 -9.44
N VAL A 215 -13.54 -28.43 -9.84
CA VAL A 215 -13.01 -29.57 -9.06
C VAL A 215 -12.50 -29.12 -7.69
N MET A 216 -11.81 -27.98 -7.64
CA MET A 216 -11.34 -27.42 -6.37
C MET A 216 -12.49 -26.97 -5.47
N ASN A 217 -13.61 -26.49 -6.01
CA ASN A 217 -14.78 -26.14 -5.19
C ASN A 217 -15.25 -27.34 -4.38
N GLU A 218 -15.51 -28.45 -5.07
CA GLU A 218 -15.97 -29.70 -4.47
C GLU A 218 -14.97 -30.21 -3.43
N LEU A 219 -13.68 -30.21 -3.74
CA LEU A 219 -12.68 -30.79 -2.84
C LEU A 219 -12.25 -29.85 -1.70
N MET A 220 -12.27 -28.53 -1.88
CA MET A 220 -11.75 -27.56 -0.91
C MET A 220 -12.85 -26.94 -0.05
N TYR A 221 -14.00 -26.60 -0.64
CA TYR A 221 -15.04 -25.83 0.02
C TYR A 221 -16.20 -26.70 0.48
N GLU A 222 -16.68 -27.60 -0.38
CA GLU A 222 -17.77 -28.52 -0.03
C GLU A 222 -17.26 -29.72 0.78
N GLY A 223 -16.19 -30.37 0.33
CA GLY A 223 -15.65 -31.57 0.95
C GLY A 223 -14.60 -31.33 2.05
N GLU A 224 -14.05 -30.11 2.16
CA GLU A 224 -12.97 -29.74 3.10
C GLU A 224 -11.71 -30.65 3.08
N ILE A 225 -11.46 -31.31 1.94
CA ILE A 225 -10.34 -32.24 1.72
C ILE A 225 -9.05 -31.48 1.43
N LEU A 226 -9.10 -30.49 0.54
CA LEU A 226 -7.94 -29.68 0.17
C LEU A 226 -7.68 -28.59 1.22
N LYS A 227 -6.44 -28.51 1.68
CA LYS A 227 -5.98 -27.52 2.66
C LYS A 227 -4.69 -26.85 2.19
N PRO A 228 -4.52 -25.55 2.47
CA PRO A 228 -5.44 -24.65 3.19
C PRO A 228 -6.67 -24.27 2.35
N LYS A 229 -7.82 -24.04 3.02
CA LYS A 229 -8.96 -23.35 2.42
C LYS A 229 -8.62 -21.86 2.36
N LEU A 230 -8.56 -21.30 1.16
CA LEU A 230 -8.22 -19.89 0.97
C LEU A 230 -9.38 -19.01 1.45
N ASP A 231 -9.08 -18.03 2.28
CA ASP A 231 -9.96 -16.90 2.61
C ASP A 231 -9.30 -15.63 2.04
N VAL A 232 -9.96 -15.02 1.05
CA VAL A 232 -9.48 -13.88 0.29
C VAL A 232 -9.39 -12.63 1.16
N PHE A 233 -10.31 -12.47 2.11
CA PHE A 233 -10.32 -11.32 3.02
C PHE A 233 -9.15 -11.40 3.98
N GLU A 234 -8.90 -12.58 4.56
CA GLU A 234 -7.72 -12.80 5.39
C GLU A 234 -6.42 -12.68 4.57
N TYR A 235 -6.38 -13.31 3.38
CA TYR A 235 -5.22 -13.25 2.49
C TYR A 235 -4.84 -11.82 2.11
N CYS A 236 -5.83 -10.98 1.78
CA CYS A 236 -5.63 -9.57 1.44
C CYS A 236 -5.30 -8.73 2.69
N ALA A 237 -5.99 -8.95 3.82
CA ALA A 237 -5.75 -8.24 5.08
C ALA A 237 -4.31 -8.42 5.58
N GLU A 238 -3.78 -9.65 5.57
CA GLU A 238 -2.38 -9.94 5.92
C GLU A 238 -1.37 -9.19 5.04
N ARG A 239 -1.76 -8.86 3.81
CA ARG A 239 -0.94 -8.11 2.84
C ARG A 239 -1.27 -6.62 2.85
N GLY A 240 -2.20 -6.19 3.70
CA GLY A 240 -2.73 -4.84 3.82
C GLY A 240 -3.27 -4.30 2.50
N LYS A 241 -4.03 -5.13 1.79
CA LYS A 241 -4.82 -4.80 0.61
C LYS A 241 -6.30 -4.96 0.96
N ASP A 242 -7.17 -4.20 0.31
CA ASP A 242 -8.60 -4.50 0.31
C ASP A 242 -8.88 -5.57 -0.74
N ALA A 243 -9.75 -6.53 -0.42
CA ALA A 243 -10.18 -7.55 -1.38
C ALA A 243 -11.07 -6.92 -2.48
N TYR A 244 -11.70 -5.79 -2.20
CA TYR A 244 -12.56 -5.05 -3.15
C TYR A 244 -11.81 -3.98 -3.97
N ASP A 245 -10.48 -3.88 -3.84
CA ASP A 245 -9.65 -2.95 -4.64
C ASP A 245 -9.58 -3.34 -6.13
N TYR A 246 -10.10 -4.51 -6.50
CA TYR A 246 -10.10 -5.03 -7.86
C TYR A 246 -11.54 -5.14 -8.36
N LEU A 247 -11.78 -4.68 -9.60
CA LEU A 247 -12.99 -5.01 -10.34
C LEU A 247 -12.77 -6.38 -11.02
N GLY A 248 -13.46 -7.41 -10.55
CA GLY A 248 -13.32 -8.80 -10.96
C GLY A 248 -12.15 -9.53 -10.29
N ALA A 249 -11.60 -10.53 -11.00
CA ALA A 249 -10.66 -11.49 -10.40
C ALA A 249 -9.35 -10.85 -9.87
N ILE A 250 -9.05 -11.07 -8.59
CA ILE A 250 -7.79 -10.68 -7.95
C ILE A 250 -6.64 -11.52 -8.54
N PRO A 251 -5.66 -10.91 -9.23
CA PRO A 251 -4.66 -11.67 -9.98
C PRO A 251 -3.81 -12.63 -9.12
N ALA A 252 -3.48 -12.22 -7.88
CA ALA A 252 -2.68 -13.03 -6.97
C ALA A 252 -3.43 -14.27 -6.50
N VAL A 253 -4.74 -14.15 -6.25
CA VAL A 253 -5.58 -15.26 -5.77
C VAL A 253 -5.91 -16.20 -6.93
N LYS A 254 -6.24 -15.66 -8.12
CA LYS A 254 -6.39 -16.47 -9.33
C LYS A 254 -5.14 -17.28 -9.65
N LYS A 255 -3.96 -16.67 -9.50
CA LYS A 255 -2.67 -17.34 -9.67
C LYS A 255 -2.48 -18.45 -8.62
N TRP A 256 -2.83 -18.20 -7.36
CA TRP A 256 -2.74 -19.18 -6.29
C TRP A 256 -3.53 -20.46 -6.60
N PHE A 257 -4.81 -20.33 -6.99
CA PHE A 257 -5.62 -21.48 -7.41
C PHE A 257 -5.07 -22.14 -8.68
N GLY A 258 -4.54 -21.36 -9.62
CA GLY A 258 -3.87 -21.86 -10.82
C GLY A 258 -2.64 -22.73 -10.51
N GLU A 259 -1.87 -22.38 -9.49
CA GLU A 259 -0.64 -23.07 -9.08
C GLU A 259 -0.86 -24.21 -8.09
N TYR A 260 -2.02 -24.26 -7.42
CA TYR A 260 -2.35 -25.29 -6.43
C TYR A 260 -2.30 -26.71 -7.04
N GLU A 261 -1.58 -27.64 -6.43
CA GLU A 261 -1.48 -29.01 -6.92
C GLU A 261 -2.52 -29.91 -6.25
N ILE A 262 -3.27 -30.68 -7.05
CA ILE A 262 -4.25 -31.63 -6.57
C ILE A 262 -3.68 -33.03 -6.78
N ALA A 263 -3.48 -33.78 -5.69
CA ALA A 263 -3.04 -35.16 -5.76
C ALA A 263 -4.13 -36.04 -6.40
N ALA A 264 -3.74 -36.94 -7.29
CA ALA A 264 -4.67 -37.76 -8.07
C ALA A 264 -5.54 -38.69 -7.20
N LYS A 265 -5.11 -39.02 -5.99
CA LYS A 265 -5.89 -39.86 -5.06
C LYS A 265 -7.24 -39.27 -4.65
N PHE A 266 -7.43 -37.96 -4.77
CA PHE A 266 -8.67 -37.28 -4.33
C PHE A 266 -9.79 -37.35 -5.37
N VAL A 267 -9.53 -37.81 -6.61
CA VAL A 267 -10.57 -37.83 -7.66
C VAL A 267 -11.49 -39.03 -7.60
N ASP A 268 -11.11 -40.08 -6.86
CA ASP A 268 -11.94 -41.28 -6.74
C ASP A 268 -13.25 -40.97 -5.99
N GLU A 269 -13.26 -39.93 -5.17
CA GLU A 269 -14.43 -39.46 -4.39
C GLU A 269 -15.39 -38.58 -5.22
N LEU A 270 -14.93 -38.03 -6.35
CA LEU A 270 -15.71 -37.10 -7.17
C LEU A 270 -16.62 -37.85 -8.15
N THR A 271 -17.87 -38.05 -7.73
CA THR A 271 -18.94 -38.61 -8.57
C THR A 271 -19.81 -37.54 -9.22
N ARG A 272 -19.84 -36.33 -8.65
CA ARG A 272 -20.66 -35.20 -9.05
C ARG A 272 -19.89 -33.88 -8.88
N ILE A 273 -20.13 -32.92 -9.76
CA ILE A 273 -19.68 -31.54 -9.63
C ILE A 273 -20.91 -30.62 -9.75
N GLU A 274 -21.03 -29.67 -8.83
CA GLU A 274 -22.02 -28.60 -8.84
C GLU A 274 -21.36 -27.29 -9.28
N LEU A 275 -21.80 -26.77 -10.42
CA LEU A 275 -21.39 -25.47 -10.93
C LEU A 275 -22.48 -24.45 -10.61
N ASP A 276 -22.32 -23.72 -9.51
CA ASP A 276 -23.24 -22.67 -9.11
C ASP A 276 -22.53 -21.31 -9.12
N GLY A 277 -23.14 -20.26 -9.67
CA GLY A 277 -22.60 -18.90 -9.62
C GLY A 277 -22.30 -18.42 -8.18
N GLY A 278 -23.04 -18.94 -7.20
CA GLY A 278 -22.82 -18.69 -5.78
C GLY A 278 -21.76 -19.56 -5.11
N ASN A 279 -21.05 -20.43 -5.85
CA ASN A 279 -19.99 -21.26 -5.27
C ASN A 279 -18.88 -20.40 -4.64
N GLU A 280 -18.49 -20.77 -3.43
CA GLU A 280 -17.56 -20.02 -2.59
C GLU A 280 -16.25 -19.71 -3.33
N ILE A 281 -15.70 -20.67 -4.09
CA ILE A 281 -14.42 -20.46 -4.79
C ILE A 281 -14.42 -19.25 -5.75
N TYR A 282 -15.57 -18.90 -6.32
CA TYR A 282 -15.67 -17.77 -7.24
C TYR A 282 -15.59 -16.44 -6.48
N MET A 283 -16.23 -16.34 -5.31
CA MET A 283 -16.12 -15.19 -4.41
C MET A 283 -14.71 -15.03 -3.83
N GLN A 284 -13.99 -16.15 -3.65
CA GLN A 284 -12.59 -16.10 -3.25
C GLN A 284 -11.68 -15.51 -4.34
N ILE A 285 -12.05 -15.64 -5.61
CA ILE A 285 -11.25 -15.13 -6.74
C ILE A 285 -11.69 -13.72 -7.14
N ALA A 286 -12.99 -13.46 -7.21
CA ALA A 286 -13.61 -12.21 -7.61
C ALA A 286 -14.71 -11.84 -6.59
N PRO A 287 -14.36 -11.18 -5.47
CA PRO A 287 -15.31 -10.90 -4.38
C PRO A 287 -16.48 -9.97 -4.76
N ASP A 288 -16.38 -9.27 -5.87
CA ASP A 288 -17.37 -8.36 -6.42
C ASP A 288 -18.23 -8.98 -7.52
N TRP A 289 -17.99 -10.25 -7.88
CA TRP A 289 -18.70 -10.92 -8.96
C TRP A 289 -20.12 -11.31 -8.52
N ASP A 290 -21.11 -10.95 -9.35
CA ASP A 290 -22.53 -11.15 -9.10
C ASP A 290 -23.08 -12.47 -9.68
N GLY A 291 -22.24 -13.25 -10.36
CA GLY A 291 -22.62 -14.50 -10.98
C GLY A 291 -23.18 -14.38 -12.40
N GLU A 292 -23.28 -13.18 -12.97
CA GLU A 292 -24.05 -12.95 -14.20
C GLU A 292 -23.20 -12.97 -15.48
N ASP A 293 -21.88 -12.76 -15.38
CA ASP A 293 -20.98 -12.77 -16.55
C ASP A 293 -20.31 -14.14 -16.81
N GLY A 294 -19.68 -14.28 -17.99
CA GLY A 294 -19.05 -15.53 -18.42
C GLY A 294 -17.61 -15.73 -17.95
N ILE A 295 -17.13 -15.05 -16.90
CA ILE A 295 -15.71 -15.13 -16.47
C ILE A 295 -15.32 -16.54 -16.01
N PHE A 296 -16.26 -17.30 -15.43
CA PHE A 296 -16.05 -18.67 -14.95
C PHE A 296 -16.62 -19.76 -15.86
N ASP A 297 -17.13 -19.42 -17.05
CA ASP A 297 -17.63 -20.39 -18.03
C ASP A 297 -16.59 -21.45 -18.41
N ILE A 298 -17.07 -22.69 -18.56
CA ILE A 298 -16.25 -23.82 -19.04
C ILE A 298 -16.47 -23.99 -20.54
N LYS A 299 -15.69 -23.26 -21.33
CA LYS A 299 -15.82 -23.23 -22.80
C LYS A 299 -15.41 -24.55 -23.49
N SER A 300 -14.41 -25.24 -22.93
CA SER A 300 -13.88 -26.51 -23.45
C SER A 300 -13.22 -27.31 -22.33
N ILE A 301 -13.31 -28.63 -22.39
CA ILE A 301 -12.58 -29.56 -21.50
C ILE A 301 -11.74 -30.45 -22.39
N ASP A 302 -10.49 -30.68 -22.03
CA ASP A 302 -9.64 -31.59 -22.79
C ASP A 302 -9.96 -33.06 -22.44
N LEU A 303 -9.84 -33.96 -23.42
CA LEU A 303 -10.19 -35.36 -23.20
C LEU A 303 -9.27 -36.04 -22.17
N ASP A 304 -7.97 -35.72 -22.19
CA ASP A 304 -7.03 -36.30 -21.24
C ASP A 304 -7.21 -35.70 -19.84
N GLU A 305 -7.64 -34.44 -19.77
CA GLU A 305 -8.06 -33.79 -18.52
C GLU A 305 -9.26 -34.53 -17.90
N LEU A 306 -10.30 -34.82 -18.69
CA LEU A 306 -11.51 -35.51 -18.23
C LEU A 306 -11.27 -36.98 -17.81
N ARG A 307 -10.41 -37.71 -18.54
CA ARG A 307 -10.13 -39.14 -18.28
C ARG A 307 -9.55 -39.43 -16.91
N GLN A 308 -9.04 -38.42 -16.21
CA GLN A 308 -8.55 -38.54 -14.83
C GLN A 308 -9.69 -38.81 -13.85
N PHE A 309 -10.95 -38.45 -14.18
CA PHE A 309 -12.12 -38.51 -13.30
C PHE A 309 -13.01 -39.71 -13.65
N LYS A 310 -12.56 -40.93 -13.35
CA LYS A 310 -13.24 -42.17 -13.77
C LYS A 310 -14.63 -42.37 -13.14
N ASN A 311 -14.83 -41.80 -11.96
CA ASN A 311 -16.06 -41.95 -11.19
C ASN A 311 -17.06 -40.80 -11.41
N LEU A 312 -16.67 -39.72 -12.10
CA LEU A 312 -17.55 -38.59 -12.38
C LEU A 312 -18.69 -39.03 -13.30
N LYS A 313 -19.93 -38.83 -12.86
CA LYS A 313 -21.16 -39.18 -13.61
C LYS A 313 -21.99 -37.98 -13.97
N THR A 314 -21.97 -36.93 -13.16
CA THR A 314 -22.85 -35.79 -13.37
C THR A 314 -22.13 -34.46 -13.11
N ILE A 315 -22.36 -33.49 -14.00
CA ILE A 315 -22.09 -32.08 -13.74
C ILE A 315 -23.43 -31.36 -13.78
N ALA A 316 -23.86 -30.79 -12.67
CA ALA A 316 -25.03 -29.92 -12.63
C ALA A 316 -24.60 -28.46 -12.67
N THR A 317 -25.39 -27.62 -13.34
CA THR A 317 -24.99 -26.25 -13.63
C THR A 317 -26.16 -25.27 -13.45
N THR A 318 -25.91 -24.21 -12.69
CA THR A 318 -26.79 -23.07 -12.41
C THR A 318 -25.96 -21.79 -12.54
N GLY A 319 -26.29 -20.89 -13.46
CA GLY A 319 -25.56 -19.61 -13.63
C GLY A 319 -24.17 -19.71 -14.27
N ILE A 320 -23.53 -20.89 -14.28
CA ILE A 320 -22.27 -21.13 -15.03
C ILE A 320 -22.59 -21.82 -16.35
N ASN A 321 -22.03 -21.35 -17.47
CA ASN A 321 -22.27 -21.98 -18.76
C ASN A 321 -21.15 -22.97 -19.14
N ILE A 322 -21.58 -24.14 -19.63
CA ILE A 322 -20.72 -25.18 -20.22
C ILE A 322 -20.88 -25.12 -21.74
N GLY A 323 -19.80 -24.77 -22.43
CA GLY A 323 -19.79 -24.63 -23.88
C GLY A 323 -20.10 -25.93 -24.62
N THR A 324 -20.67 -25.83 -25.82
CA THR A 324 -21.10 -26.98 -26.63
C THR A 324 -19.99 -28.02 -26.86
N LYS A 325 -18.74 -27.58 -27.01
CA LYS A 325 -17.59 -28.48 -27.17
C LYS A 325 -17.32 -29.29 -25.89
N ALA A 326 -17.35 -28.64 -24.72
CA ALA A 326 -17.22 -29.30 -23.43
C ALA A 326 -18.36 -30.30 -23.19
N ARG A 327 -19.62 -29.88 -23.42
CA ARG A 327 -20.79 -30.77 -23.30
C ARG A 327 -20.68 -32.02 -24.18
N LYS A 328 -20.21 -31.88 -25.42
CA LYS A 328 -19.99 -33.03 -26.31
C LYS A 328 -18.97 -34.01 -25.76
N ILE A 329 -17.84 -33.50 -25.24
CA ILE A 329 -16.78 -34.35 -24.66
C ILE A 329 -17.28 -35.05 -23.40
N LEU A 330 -18.00 -34.35 -22.52
CA LEU A 330 -18.61 -34.92 -21.31
C LEU A 330 -19.57 -36.06 -21.66
N ALA A 331 -20.53 -35.82 -22.56
CA ALA A 331 -21.51 -36.81 -22.98
C ALA A 331 -20.87 -38.05 -23.62
N GLN A 332 -19.85 -37.86 -24.48
CA GLN A 332 -19.12 -38.98 -25.11
C GLN A 332 -18.34 -39.84 -24.11
N ASN A 333 -18.07 -39.33 -22.90
CA ASN A 333 -17.37 -40.05 -21.85
C ASN A 333 -18.30 -40.43 -20.68
N GLY A 334 -19.62 -40.42 -20.91
CA GLY A 334 -20.60 -40.90 -19.93
C GLY A 334 -20.81 -39.97 -18.73
N VAL A 335 -20.51 -38.67 -18.89
CA VAL A 335 -20.83 -37.64 -17.91
C VAL A 335 -22.06 -36.87 -18.37
N GLU A 336 -23.13 -36.95 -17.61
CA GLU A 336 -24.37 -36.21 -17.83
C GLU A 336 -24.21 -34.75 -17.40
N VAL A 337 -24.73 -33.82 -18.21
CA VAL A 337 -24.84 -32.41 -17.83
C VAL A 337 -26.29 -32.10 -17.54
N VAL A 338 -26.56 -31.59 -16.33
CA VAL A 338 -27.91 -31.23 -15.87
C VAL A 338 -27.99 -29.72 -15.68
N ASP A 339 -28.80 -29.06 -16.50
CA ASP A 339 -29.12 -27.64 -16.34
C ASP A 339 -30.22 -27.49 -15.27
N LYS A 340 -29.95 -26.69 -14.24
CA LYS A 340 -30.86 -26.48 -13.09
C LYS A 340 -31.64 -25.16 -13.18
#